data_AF-A0A821CWS3-F1
#
_entry.id   AF-A0A821CWS3-F1
#
_cell.length_a   1.000
_cell.length_b   1.000
_cell.length_c   1.000
_cell.angle_alpha   90.00
_cell.angle_beta   90.00
_cell.angle_gamma   90.00
#
_symmetry.space_group_name_H-M   'P 1'
#
loop_
_entity.id
_entity.type
_entity.pdbx_description
1 polymer ?
#
loop_
_entity_poly.entity_id
_entity_poly.type
_entity_poly.pdbx_seq_one_letter_code
_entity_poly.pdbx_strand_id
1 'polypeptide(L)' 'MFLDCAPAGPAGTGKTESIKDLAKAMGFLCVVTNCVEGMDYQSIGKNLNRLCQTDDWGCFD' A
#
# COMPACT_ATOMS: atom_id res chain seq x y z
N MET A 1 -1.53 10.01 -17.02
CA MET A 1 -1.69 10.47 -15.62
C MET A 1 -0.96 9.47 -14.74
N PHE A 2 -0.14 9.92 -13.79
CA PHE A 2 0.53 9.09 -12.78
C PHE A 2 -0.15 9.35 -11.44
N LEU A 3 -1.37 8.85 -11.26
CA LEU A 3 -2.11 8.93 -10.00
C LEU A 3 -2.65 7.56 -9.64
N ASP A 4 -2.56 7.22 -8.36
CA ASP A 4 -3.19 6.04 -7.79
C ASP A 4 -4.62 6.35 -7.30
N CYS A 5 -5.39 5.29 -7.05
CA CYS A 5 -6.72 5.39 -6.45
C CYS A 5 -6.65 5.08 -4.95
N ALA A 6 -7.32 5.90 -4.14
CA ALA A 6 -7.52 5.66 -2.71
C ALA A 6 -8.95 5.15 -2.44
N PRO A 7 -9.16 3.82 -2.36
CA PRO A 7 -10.49 3.28 -2.04
C PRO A 7 -10.88 3.64 -0.60
N ALA A 8 -12.06 4.24 -0.43
CA ALA A 8 -12.62 4.60 0.87
C ALA A 8 -13.89 3.79 1.15
N GLY A 9 -14.09 3.38 2.41
CA GLY A 9 -15.22 2.57 2.83
C GLY A 9 -15.05 2.04 4.26
N PRO A 10 -16.06 1.37 4.83
CA PRO A 10 -16.00 0.80 6.18
C PRO A 10 -14.84 -0.20 6.35
N ALA A 11 -14.45 -0.46 7.60
CA ALA A 11 -13.49 -1.52 7.91
C ALA A 11 -14.07 -2.88 7.51
N GLY A 12 -13.21 -3.79 7.02
CA GLY A 12 -13.62 -5.14 6.63
C GLY A 12 -14.36 -5.27 5.29
N THR A 13 -14.46 -4.21 4.49
CA THR A 13 -15.06 -4.28 3.13
C THR A 13 -14.08 -4.70 2.03
N GLY A 14 -12.95 -5.32 2.38
CA GLY A 14 -12.03 -5.90 1.39
C GLY A 14 -11.13 -4.90 0.64
N LYS A 15 -10.93 -3.67 1.15
CA LYS A 15 -10.17 -2.63 0.43
C LYS A 15 -8.72 -3.06 0.19
N THR A 16 -8.06 -3.50 1.25
CA THR A 16 -6.66 -3.93 1.27
C THR A 16 -6.50 -5.23 0.47
N GLU A 17 -7.45 -6.15 0.59
CA GLU A 17 -7.53 -7.40 -0.16
C GLU A 17 -7.68 -7.15 -1.66
N SER A 18 -8.55 -6.20 -2.05
CA SER A 18 -8.73 -5.84 -3.46
C SER A 18 -7.45 -5.29 -4.09
N ILE A 19 -6.69 -4.47 -3.37
CA ILE A 19 -5.40 -3.94 -3.85
C ILE A 19 -4.36 -5.07 -3.97
N LYS A 20 -4.30 -5.98 -2.98
CA LYS A 20 -3.41 -7.16 -3.04
C LYS A 20 -3.74 -8.07 -4.22
N ASP A 21 -5.01 -8.35 -4.46
CA ASP A 21 -5.46 -9.21 -5.55
C ASP A 21 -5.19 -8.57 -6.91
N LEU A 22 -5.38 -7.26 -7.03
CA LEU A 22 -5.03 -6.50 -8.23
C LEU A 22 -3.52 -6.55 -8.52
N ALA A 23 -2.68 -6.31 -7.51
CA ALA A 23 -1.23 -6.37 -7.66
C ALA A 23 -0.76 -7.77 -8.10
N LYS A 24 -1.32 -8.82 -7.47
CA LYS A 24 -1.05 -10.21 -7.85
C LYS A 24 -1.47 -10.52 -9.28
N ALA A 25 -2.63 -10.04 -9.72
CA ALA A 25 -3.11 -10.21 -11.10
C ALA A 25 -2.19 -9.53 -12.13
N MET A 26 -1.52 -8.44 -11.73
CA MET A 26 -0.56 -7.72 -12.57
C MET A 26 0.90 -8.16 -12.38
N GLY A 27 1.16 -9.15 -11.52
CA GLY A 27 2.50 -9.68 -11.30
C GLY A 27 3.40 -8.80 -10.41
N PHE A 28 2.83 -7.86 -9.66
CA PHE A 28 3.56 -7.02 -8.71
C PHE A 28 3.43 -7.54 -7.28
N LEU A 29 4.48 -7.35 -6.48
CA LEU A 29 4.42 -7.58 -5.04
C LEU A 29 3.69 -6.39 -4.38
N CYS A 30 2.64 -6.67 -3.60
CA CYS A 30 1.96 -5.67 -2.77
C CYS A 30 2.44 -5.76 -1.33
N VAL A 31 3.23 -4.77 -0.90
CA VAL A 31 3.68 -4.63 0.48
C VAL A 31 2.62 -3.87 1.25
N VAL A 32 2.06 -4.53 2.27
CA VAL A 32 1.02 -3.93 3.11
C VAL A 32 1.60 -3.49 4.42
N THR A 33 1.50 -2.19 4.69
CA THR A 33 1.96 -1.55 5.92
C THR A 33 0.72 -1.17 6.74
N ASN A 34 0.59 -1.72 7.94
CA ASN A 34 -0.47 -1.31 8.86
C ASN A 34 -0.05 -0.03 9.60
N CYS A 35 -0.81 1.03 9.38
CA CYS A 35 -0.65 2.36 9.93
C CYS A 35 -1.23 2.42 11.35
N VAL A 36 -0.40 2.08 12.33
CA VAL A 36 -0.77 2.16 13.75
C VAL A 36 -0.60 3.56 14.33
N GLU A 37 -1.35 3.86 15.40
CA GLU A 37 -1.13 5.06 16.21
C GLU A 37 0.31 5.05 16.78
N GLY A 38 1.04 6.14 16.58
CA GLY A 38 2.45 6.26 16.98
C GLY A 38 3.47 5.90 15.91
N MET A 39 3.04 5.55 14.69
CA MET A 39 3.95 5.44 13.55
C MET A 39 4.59 6.78 13.22
N ASP A 40 5.92 6.83 13.17
CA ASP A 40 6.68 8.03 12.86
C ASP A 40 6.88 8.22 11.35
N TYR A 41 7.06 9.47 10.94
CA TYR A 41 7.26 9.82 9.53
C TYR A 41 8.55 9.23 8.93
N GLN A 42 9.56 8.91 9.74
CA GLN A 42 10.80 8.33 9.23
C GLN A 42 10.58 6.86 8.85
N SER A 43 9.76 6.13 9.61
CA SER A 43 9.34 4.77 9.28
C SER A 43 8.56 4.73 7.96
N ILE A 44 7.61 5.65 7.75
CA ILE A 44 6.89 5.77 6.47
C ILE A 44 7.86 6.15 5.35
N GLY A 45 8.77 7.11 5.59
CA GLY A 45 9.77 7.53 4.62
C GLY A 45 10.70 6.40 4.17
N LYS A 46 11.09 5.51 5.08
CA LYS A 46 11.86 4.29 4.76
C LYS A 46 11.07 3.34 3.87
N ASN A 47 9.78 3.13 4.15
CA ASN A 47 8.92 2.29 3.31
C ASN A 47 8.77 2.87 1.90
N LEU A 48 8.51 4.17 1.78
CA LEU A 48 8.41 4.85 0.49
C LEU A 48 9.73 4.77 -0.30
N ASN A 49 10.87 5.01 0.37
CA ASN A 49 12.18 4.91 -0.26
C ASN A 49 12.45 3.49 -0.82
N ARG A 50 12.02 2.44 -0.10
CA ARG A 50 12.09 1.06 -0.60
C ARG A 50 11.22 0.88 -1.84
N LEU A 51 9.96 1.29 -1.79
CA LEU A 51 9.01 1.11 -2.90
C LEU A 51 9.49 1.81 -4.18
N CYS A 52 10.04 3.02 -4.06
CA CYS A 52 10.62 3.74 -5.20
C CYS A 52 11.83 3.04 -5.83
N GLN A 53 12.49 2.14 -5.12
CA GLN A 53 13.66 1.40 -5.62
C GLN A 53 13.29 0.02 -6.19
N THR A 54 12.18 -0.57 -5.77
CA THR A 54 11.86 -1.99 -6.05
C THR A 54 10.72 -2.21 -7.05
N ASP A 55 10.15 -1.17 -7.65
CA ASP A 55 8.97 -1.24 -8.53
C ASP A 55 7.81 -2.09 -7.92
N ASP A 56 7.77 -2.16 -6.59
CA ASP A 56 6.76 -2.85 -5.82
C ASP A 56 5.57 -1.92 -5.54
N TRP A 57 4.41 -2.49 -5.26
CA TRP A 57 3.24 -1.75 -4.84
C TRP A 57 3.17 -1.62 -3.33
N GLY A 58 2.77 -0.45 -2.85
CA GLY A 58 2.54 -0.18 -1.44
C GLY A 58 1.06 0.01 -1.13
N CYS A 59 0.52 -0.72 -0.15
CA CYS A 59 -0.80 -0.47 0.42
C CYS A 59 -0.64 -0.10 1.89
N PHE A 60 -1.16 1.07 2.28
CA PHE A 60 -1.06 1.59 3.64
C PHE A 60 -2.45 1.50 4.27
N ASP A 61 -2.62 0.58 5.22
CA ASP A 61 -3.90 0.23 5.87
C ASP A 61 -4.00 0.87 7.25
#